data_AF-F9W451-F1
#
_entry.id   AF-F9W451-F1
#
_cell.length_a   1.000
_cell.length_b   1.000
_cell.length_c   1.000
_cell.angle_alpha   90.00
_cell.angle_beta   90.00
_cell.angle_gamma   90.00
#
_symmetry.space_group_name_H-M   'P 1'
#
loop_
_entity.id
_entity.type
_entity.pdbx_description
1 polymer ?
#
loop_
_entity_poly.entity_id
_entity_poly.type
_entity_poly.pdbx_seq_one_letter_code
_entity_poly.pdbx_strand_id
1 'polypeptide(L)'
;MRFIGTIPYKEQFPLLPGVCTEVSDNVELALRNSWKPCLTVVGDNLPDAVTAGNVNRAMTTLRLSLRVPPIVDAEKATAAMKRILEADPPYNAQVVFTPDPAGSGCATPELKPWLFEALNNGSVTAFGKPFASQGMGGSIPFIAMLLKKFPEAQFVITGVLGPKSNAHGPNEFLHVPFAKSVTTCVARMIADHFHVTPKLGKK
;
A
#
# COMPACT_ATOMS: atom_id res chain seq x y z
N MET A 1 13.26 7.75 13.75
CA MET A 1 13.09 7.64 12.28
C MET A 1 13.99 8.67 11.60
N ARG A 2 15.17 8.29 11.08
CA ARG A 2 15.96 9.20 10.23
C ARG A 2 15.25 9.25 8.87
N PHE A 3 14.60 10.36 8.55
CA PHE A 3 14.11 10.60 7.20
C PHE A 3 15.32 10.58 6.27
N ILE A 4 15.46 9.52 5.48
CA ILE A 4 16.39 9.55 4.35
C ILE A 4 15.95 10.72 3.50
N GLY A 5 16.85 11.71 3.36
CA GLY A 5 16.62 12.94 2.64
C GLY A 5 15.94 12.67 1.30
N THR A 6 14.82 13.35 1.10
CA THR A 6 14.08 13.50 -0.16
C THR A 6 14.12 12.28 -1.08
N ILE A 7 13.43 11.20 -0.71
CA ILE A 7 12.99 10.23 -1.73
C ILE A 7 12.20 11.04 -2.76
N PRO A 8 12.57 11.01 -4.06
CA PRO A 8 11.85 11.75 -5.09
C PRO A 8 10.53 11.04 -5.38
N TYR A 9 9.61 11.11 -4.42
CA TYR A 9 8.35 10.40 -4.40
C TYR A 9 7.52 10.73 -5.63
N LYS A 10 7.58 11.98 -6.09
CA LYS A 10 6.96 12.45 -7.33
C LYS A 10 7.40 11.66 -8.57
N GLU A 11 8.66 11.22 -8.64
CA GLU A 11 9.20 10.47 -9.79
C GLU A 11 8.67 9.03 -9.88
N GLN A 12 7.96 8.55 -8.85
CA GLN A 12 7.31 7.23 -8.88
C GLN A 12 6.03 7.23 -9.70
N PHE A 13 5.43 8.40 -9.97
CA PHE A 13 4.17 8.51 -10.69
C PHE A 13 4.41 8.71 -12.20
N PRO A 14 3.75 7.93 -13.07
CA PRO A 14 3.85 8.08 -14.52
C PRO A 14 2.96 9.23 -15.02
N LEU A 15 3.30 10.47 -14.68
CA LEU A 15 2.55 11.66 -15.11
C LEU A 15 2.82 11.96 -16.60
N LEU A 16 1.79 12.40 -17.31
CA LEU A 16 1.93 12.93 -18.68
C LEU A 16 2.66 14.29 -18.68
N PRO A 17 3.26 14.71 -19.81
CA PRO A 17 3.85 16.03 -19.94
C PRO A 17 2.85 17.14 -19.56
N GLY A 18 3.28 18.07 -18.70
CA GLY A 18 2.45 19.18 -18.22
C GLY A 18 1.47 18.85 -17.09
N VAL A 19 1.34 17.57 -16.72
CA VAL A 19 0.49 17.15 -15.58
C VAL A 19 1.27 17.25 -14.28
N CYS A 20 0.68 17.95 -13.31
CA CYS A 20 1.23 18.10 -11.96
C CYS A 20 0.35 17.38 -10.94
N THR A 21 0.97 16.88 -9.88
CA THR A 21 0.27 16.49 -8.67
C THR A 21 -0.34 17.73 -8.00
N GLU A 22 -1.47 17.57 -7.32
CA GLU A 22 -2.11 18.63 -6.51
C GLU A 22 -1.13 19.23 -5.48
N VAL A 23 -0.26 18.38 -4.92
CA VAL A 23 0.80 18.79 -3.99
C VAL A 23 2.17 18.49 -4.59
N SER A 24 3.10 19.44 -4.47
CA SER A 24 4.48 19.31 -4.96
C SER A 24 5.46 18.72 -3.93
N ASP A 25 5.09 18.71 -2.65
CA ASP A 25 5.92 18.20 -1.55
C ASP A 25 5.94 16.66 -1.50
N ASN A 26 7.14 16.08 -1.51
CA ASN A 26 7.34 14.62 -1.47
C ASN A 26 6.86 13.99 -0.15
N VAL A 27 6.95 14.71 0.98
CA VAL A 27 6.49 14.19 2.27
C VAL A 27 4.97 14.04 2.26
N GLU A 28 4.27 15.09 1.83
CA GLU A 28 2.82 15.07 1.71
C GLU A 28 2.31 14.05 0.68
N LEU A 29 3.03 13.84 -0.43
CA LEU A 29 2.72 12.77 -1.38
C LEU A 29 2.87 11.37 -0.76
N ALA A 30 3.93 11.14 0.03
CA ALA A 30 4.13 9.87 0.74
C ALA A 30 3.02 9.62 1.79
N LEU A 31 2.61 10.66 2.51
CA LEU A 31 1.48 10.60 3.45
C LEU A 31 0.16 10.33 2.72
N ARG A 32 -0.11 10.99 1.59
CA ARG A 32 -1.31 10.73 0.78
C ARG A 32 -1.37 9.28 0.30
N ASN A 33 -0.24 8.69 -0.06
CA ASN A 33 -0.20 7.30 -0.53
C ASN A 33 -0.40 6.27 0.59
N SER A 34 0.07 6.55 1.80
CA SER A 34 0.18 5.50 2.84
C SER A 34 -0.53 5.78 4.17
N TRP A 35 -0.93 7.04 4.43
CA TRP A 35 -1.47 7.49 5.72
C TRP A 35 -2.75 8.35 5.60
N LYS A 36 -3.20 8.69 4.39
CA LYS A 36 -4.48 9.37 4.17
C LYS A 36 -5.46 8.47 3.41
N PRO A 37 -6.77 8.63 3.64
CA PRO A 37 -7.76 7.88 2.87
C PRO A 37 -7.78 8.33 1.40
N CYS A 38 -8.11 7.41 0.51
CA CYS A 38 -8.30 7.71 -0.92
C CYS A 38 -9.50 6.91 -1.45
N LEU A 39 -10.49 7.62 -2.00
CA LEU A 39 -11.66 7.01 -2.65
C LEU A 39 -11.43 7.00 -4.16
N THR A 40 -11.69 5.86 -4.80
CA THR A 40 -11.58 5.71 -6.25
C THR A 40 -12.81 4.98 -6.79
N VAL A 41 -13.35 5.47 -7.91
CA VAL A 41 -14.33 4.72 -8.70
C VAL A 41 -13.55 3.71 -9.54
N VAL A 42 -13.77 2.42 -9.29
CA VAL A 42 -13.04 1.31 -9.94
C VAL A 42 -13.91 0.51 -10.90
N GLY A 43 -15.14 0.96 -11.13
CA GLY A 43 -16.07 0.38 -12.07
C GLY A 43 -17.39 1.13 -12.06
N ASP A 44 -18.14 1.02 -13.14
CA ASP A 44 -19.45 1.63 -13.28
C ASP A 44 -20.31 0.83 -14.28
N ASN A 45 -21.56 1.29 -14.47
CA ASN A 45 -22.45 0.81 -15.52
C ASN A 45 -22.72 1.87 -16.60
N LEU A 46 -21.83 2.84 -16.77
CA LEU A 46 -21.95 3.88 -17.78
C LEU A 46 -21.74 3.26 -19.18
N PRO A 47 -22.52 3.68 -20.18
CA PRO A 47 -22.26 3.26 -21.56
C PRO A 47 -20.95 3.86 -22.07
N ASP A 48 -20.27 3.13 -22.96
CA ASP A 48 -19.11 3.65 -23.68
C ASP A 48 -19.46 4.93 -24.44
N ALA A 49 -18.61 5.95 -24.35
CA ALA A 49 -18.86 7.28 -24.92
C ALA A 49 -19.18 7.25 -26.43
N VAL A 50 -18.63 6.29 -27.18
CA VAL A 50 -18.87 6.13 -28.63
C VAL A 50 -20.28 5.60 -28.93
N THR A 51 -20.87 4.85 -28.00
CA THR A 51 -22.18 4.18 -28.17
C THR A 51 -23.30 4.85 -27.40
N ALA A 52 -22.97 5.76 -26.48
CA ALA A 52 -23.93 6.45 -25.64
C ALA A 52 -24.87 7.33 -26.47
N GLY A 53 -26.17 7.25 -26.18
CA GLY A 53 -27.21 8.14 -26.74
C GLY A 53 -27.65 9.22 -25.76
N ASN A 54 -28.60 10.06 -26.17
CA ASN A 54 -29.15 11.16 -25.37
C ASN A 54 -30.31 10.71 -24.47
N VAL A 55 -30.11 9.65 -23.69
CA VAL A 55 -31.17 9.02 -22.87
C VAL A 55 -30.98 9.35 -21.39
N ASN A 56 -32.07 9.71 -20.70
CA ASN A 56 -32.07 9.77 -19.25
C ASN A 56 -32.07 8.35 -18.67
N ARG A 57 -31.04 7.99 -17.91
CA ARG A 57 -30.87 6.62 -17.42
C ARG A 57 -31.71 6.38 -16.18
N ALA A 58 -32.29 5.18 -16.09
CA ALA A 58 -33.09 4.78 -14.92
C ALA A 58 -32.27 4.50 -13.66
N MET A 59 -31.00 4.08 -13.79
CA MET A 59 -30.15 3.69 -12.67
C MET A 59 -28.66 3.92 -12.98
N THR A 60 -27.90 4.29 -11.95
CA THR A 60 -26.43 4.37 -11.97
C THR A 60 -25.85 3.47 -10.88
N THR A 61 -24.88 2.63 -11.24
CA THR A 61 -24.12 1.83 -10.29
C THR A 61 -22.64 2.20 -10.41
N LEU A 62 -21.98 2.42 -9.28
CA LEU A 62 -20.55 2.66 -9.19
C LEU A 62 -19.92 1.64 -8.22
N ARG A 63 -18.77 1.10 -8.58
CA ARG A 63 -17.91 0.33 -7.66
C ARG A 63 -16.91 1.28 -7.04
N LEU A 64 -17.00 1.43 -5.72
CA LEU A 64 -16.14 2.32 -4.94
C LEU A 64 -15.07 1.52 -4.22
N SER A 65 -13.82 1.97 -4.30
CA SER A 65 -12.69 1.44 -3.53
C SER A 65 -12.19 2.53 -2.60
N LEU A 66 -12.31 2.31 -1.29
CA LEU A 66 -11.77 3.21 -0.27
C LEU A 66 -10.50 2.60 0.33
N ARG A 67 -9.36 3.24 0.08
CA ARG A 67 -8.15 3.02 0.88
C ARG A 67 -8.32 3.74 2.22
N VAL A 68 -8.05 3.02 3.31
CA VAL A 68 -8.07 3.58 4.67
C VAL A 68 -6.65 3.64 5.25
N PRO A 69 -6.34 4.63 6.10
CA PRO A 69 -5.06 4.68 6.79
C PRO A 69 -4.77 3.41 7.63
N PRO A 70 -3.48 3.08 7.89
CA PRO A 70 -3.07 1.80 8.47
C PRO A 70 -3.68 1.45 9.83
N ILE A 71 -4.06 2.45 10.62
CA ILE A 71 -4.59 2.29 11.99
C ILE A 71 -6.11 2.52 12.07
N VAL A 72 -6.77 2.77 10.94
CA VAL A 72 -8.22 2.94 10.87
C VAL A 72 -8.89 1.58 10.75
N ASP A 73 -9.93 1.37 11.56
CA ASP A 73 -10.80 0.20 11.50
C ASP A 73 -11.67 0.26 10.24
N ALA A 74 -11.42 -0.68 9.31
CA ALA A 74 -12.11 -0.71 8.03
C ALA A 74 -13.61 -1.00 8.17
N GLU A 75 -14.05 -1.74 9.18
CA GLU A 75 -15.48 -2.00 9.41
C GLU A 75 -16.21 -0.72 9.80
N LYS A 76 -15.59 0.10 10.68
CA LYS A 76 -16.13 1.41 11.05
C LYS A 76 -16.16 2.37 9.87
N ALA A 77 -15.13 2.35 9.03
CA ALA A 77 -15.10 3.16 7.80
C ALA A 77 -16.20 2.75 6.82
N THR A 78 -16.38 1.45 6.59
CA THR A 78 -17.44 0.90 5.73
C THR A 78 -18.83 1.25 6.25
N ALA A 79 -19.08 1.10 7.55
CA ALA A 79 -20.34 1.49 8.17
C ALA A 79 -20.60 3.01 8.05
N ALA A 80 -19.55 3.83 8.15
CA ALA A 80 -19.66 5.27 7.92
C ALA A 80 -19.98 5.60 6.46
N MET A 81 -19.35 4.93 5.49
CA MET A 81 -19.69 5.08 4.07
C MET A 81 -21.15 4.77 3.81
N LYS A 82 -21.67 3.64 4.31
CA LYS A 82 -23.08 3.27 4.13
C LYS A 82 -24.01 4.36 4.65
N ARG A 83 -23.78 4.81 5.88
CA ARG A 83 -24.58 5.87 6.50
C ARG A 83 -24.56 7.15 5.67
N ILE A 84 -23.39 7.58 5.22
CA ILE A 84 -23.23 8.85 4.48
C ILE A 84 -23.88 8.75 3.10
N LEU A 85 -23.67 7.65 2.38
CA LEU A 85 -24.17 7.48 1.02
C LEU A 85 -25.70 7.30 0.96
N GLU A 86 -26.29 6.69 1.97
CA GLU A 86 -27.75 6.44 2.03
C GLU A 86 -28.51 7.52 2.82
N ALA A 87 -27.81 8.49 3.43
CA ALA A 87 -28.45 9.58 4.16
C ALA A 87 -29.08 10.61 3.22
N ASP A 88 -30.32 11.01 3.52
CA ASP A 88 -31.05 12.11 2.89
C ASP A 88 -30.93 12.16 1.36
N PRO A 89 -31.35 11.09 0.65
CA PRO A 89 -31.14 11.01 -0.79
C PRO A 89 -31.85 12.17 -1.50
N PRO A 90 -31.14 12.94 -2.34
CA PRO A 90 -31.74 14.05 -3.07
C PRO A 90 -32.97 13.61 -3.86
N TYR A 91 -34.03 14.41 -3.81
CA TYR A 91 -35.29 14.16 -4.53
C TYR A 91 -35.95 12.81 -4.21
N ASN A 92 -35.67 12.25 -3.01
CA ASN A 92 -36.14 10.93 -2.59
C ASN A 92 -35.69 9.79 -3.53
N ALA A 93 -34.53 9.93 -4.16
CA ALA A 93 -33.94 8.86 -4.95
C ALA A 93 -33.72 7.59 -4.12
N GLN A 94 -33.81 6.42 -4.76
CA GLN A 94 -33.47 5.15 -4.11
C GLN A 94 -31.96 4.95 -4.19
N VAL A 95 -31.29 5.01 -3.04
CA VAL A 95 -29.85 4.81 -2.92
C VAL A 95 -29.57 3.59 -2.05
N VAL A 96 -28.75 2.68 -2.55
CA VAL A 96 -28.33 1.46 -1.84
C VAL A 96 -26.82 1.30 -1.94
N PHE A 97 -26.18 1.05 -0.81
CA PHE A 97 -24.78 0.71 -0.67
C PHE A 97 -24.62 -0.70 -0.11
N THR A 98 -24.00 -1.57 -0.91
CA THR A 98 -23.69 -2.96 -0.58
C THR A 98 -22.19 -3.12 -0.39
N PRO A 99 -21.70 -3.34 0.85
CA PRO A 99 -20.26 -3.47 1.10
C PRO A 99 -19.72 -4.88 0.77
N ASP A 100 -18.50 -4.92 0.23
CA ASP A 100 -17.63 -6.11 0.25
C ASP A 100 -16.99 -6.27 1.65
N PRO A 101 -16.41 -7.45 1.99
CA PRO A 101 -15.70 -7.64 3.26
C PRO A 101 -14.61 -6.59 3.49
N ALA A 102 -14.59 -5.97 4.67
CA ALA A 102 -13.67 -4.91 5.00
C ALA A 102 -12.26 -5.46 5.28
N GLY A 103 -11.23 -4.76 4.78
CA GLY A 103 -9.83 -5.10 5.00
C GLY A 103 -9.07 -3.99 5.70
N SER A 104 -8.81 -4.13 7.00
CA SER A 104 -7.99 -3.16 7.74
C SER A 104 -6.54 -3.18 7.29
N GLY A 105 -5.91 -1.99 7.32
CA GLY A 105 -4.47 -1.84 7.12
C GLY A 105 -3.66 -2.28 8.34
N CYS A 106 -2.35 -2.05 8.30
CA CYS A 106 -1.47 -2.29 9.43
C CYS A 106 -0.21 -1.43 9.38
N ALA A 107 0.30 -1.06 10.56
CA ALA A 107 1.62 -0.46 10.72
C ALA A 107 2.52 -1.44 11.48
N THR A 108 3.74 -1.64 11.00
CA THR A 108 4.73 -2.51 11.67
C THR A 108 5.29 -1.83 12.92
N PRO A 109 5.68 -2.59 13.96
CA PRO A 109 6.36 -2.03 15.13
C PRO A 109 7.72 -1.45 14.76
N GLU A 110 8.33 -0.70 15.69
CA GLU A 110 9.72 -0.27 15.54
C GLU A 110 10.65 -1.46 15.38
N LEU A 111 11.68 -1.27 14.54
CA LEU A 111 12.69 -2.30 14.29
C LEU A 111 13.56 -2.48 15.53
N LYS A 112 13.75 -3.73 15.95
CA LYS A 112 14.77 -4.11 16.94
C LYS A 112 16.16 -3.74 16.39
N PRO A 113 17.12 -3.33 17.25
CA PRO A 113 18.44 -2.87 16.81
C PRO A 113 19.16 -3.85 15.87
N TRP A 114 19.14 -5.14 16.18
CA TRP A 114 19.78 -6.17 15.34
C TRP A 114 19.21 -6.20 13.91
N LEU A 115 17.89 -6.01 13.77
CA LEU A 115 17.22 -6.07 12.47
C LEU A 115 17.52 -4.82 11.66
N PHE A 116 17.57 -3.66 12.31
CA PHE A 116 18.02 -2.41 11.69
C PHE A 116 19.44 -2.58 11.11
N GLU A 117 20.38 -3.11 11.90
CA GLU A 117 21.76 -3.35 11.47
C GLU A 117 21.83 -4.35 10.31
N ALA A 118 21.12 -5.46 10.40
CA ALA A 118 21.07 -6.49 9.36
C ALA A 118 20.54 -5.93 8.03
N LEU A 119 19.44 -5.16 8.07
CA LEU A 119 18.87 -4.52 6.88
C LEU A 119 19.83 -3.49 6.28
N ASN A 120 20.46 -2.67 7.12
CA ASN A 120 21.40 -1.65 6.66
C ASN A 120 22.64 -2.27 6.00
N ASN A 121 23.25 -3.25 6.65
CA ASN A 121 24.46 -3.93 6.15
C ASN A 121 24.16 -4.71 4.87
N GLY A 122 23.02 -5.41 4.82
CA GLY A 122 22.55 -6.10 3.62
C GLY A 122 22.34 -5.14 2.46
N SER A 123 21.68 -4.00 2.70
CA SER A 123 21.44 -2.99 1.67
C SER A 123 22.72 -2.33 1.17
N VAL A 124 23.65 -1.97 2.06
CA VAL A 124 24.94 -1.40 1.67
C VAL A 124 25.74 -2.41 0.84
N THR A 125 25.68 -3.69 1.18
CA THR A 125 26.39 -4.75 0.44
C THR A 125 25.77 -4.98 -0.94
N ALA A 126 24.43 -5.03 -1.05
CA ALA A 126 23.75 -5.39 -2.29
C ALA A 126 23.49 -4.19 -3.23
N PHE A 127 23.44 -2.97 -2.69
CA PHE A 127 23.05 -1.76 -3.41
C PHE A 127 24.02 -0.57 -3.23
N GLY A 128 25.02 -0.67 -2.33
CA GLY A 128 25.91 0.45 -2.00
C GLY A 128 25.22 1.60 -1.25
N LYS A 129 23.99 1.39 -0.75
CA LYS A 129 23.17 2.43 -0.09
C LYS A 129 22.50 1.90 1.17
N PRO A 130 22.24 2.75 2.19
CA PRO A 130 21.43 2.38 3.35
C PRO A 130 20.05 1.86 2.95
N PHE A 131 19.47 0.99 3.78
CA PHE A 131 18.09 0.57 3.57
C PHE A 131 17.13 1.74 3.77
N ALA A 132 15.97 1.70 3.11
CA ALA A 132 14.90 2.66 3.30
C ALA A 132 13.64 1.96 3.81
N SER A 133 12.83 2.69 4.57
CA SER A 133 11.48 2.28 4.97
C SER A 133 10.47 3.20 4.31
N GLN A 134 9.44 2.64 3.71
CA GLN A 134 8.35 3.39 3.09
C GLN A 134 7.01 2.73 3.39
N GLY A 135 5.97 3.56 3.50
CA GLY A 135 4.59 3.06 3.48
C GLY A 135 4.18 2.62 2.06
N MET A 136 3.17 1.76 1.97
CA MET A 136 2.60 1.30 0.71
C MET A 136 1.09 1.58 0.70
N GLY A 137 0.57 2.12 -0.40
CA GLY A 137 -0.88 2.38 -0.57
C GLY A 137 -1.71 1.15 -0.95
N GLY A 138 -1.05 0.00 -1.16
CA GLY A 138 -1.71 -1.29 -1.37
C GLY A 138 -2.20 -1.90 -0.05
N SER A 139 -2.84 -3.08 -0.14
CA SER A 139 -3.29 -3.83 1.04
C SER A 139 -2.90 -5.28 0.91
N ILE A 140 -2.32 -5.83 1.99
CA ILE A 140 -2.02 -7.26 2.13
C ILE A 140 -2.67 -7.71 3.45
N PRO A 141 -3.97 -8.08 3.45
CA PRO A 141 -4.74 -8.33 4.67
C PRO A 141 -4.09 -9.35 5.62
N PHE A 142 -3.37 -10.32 5.05
CA PHE A 142 -2.65 -11.33 5.83
C PHE A 142 -1.60 -10.75 6.77
N ILE A 143 -0.94 -9.64 6.41
CA ILE A 143 0.06 -8.98 7.27
C ILE A 143 -0.59 -8.41 8.52
N ALA A 144 -1.76 -7.78 8.39
CA ALA A 144 -2.52 -7.27 9.53
C ALA A 144 -2.91 -8.41 10.50
N MET A 145 -3.32 -9.56 9.96
CA MET A 145 -3.61 -10.75 10.78
C MET A 145 -2.39 -11.27 11.52
N LEU A 146 -1.22 -11.33 10.87
CA LEU A 146 0.02 -11.79 11.50
C LEU A 146 0.50 -10.85 12.60
N LEU A 147 0.45 -9.53 12.38
CA LEU A 147 0.80 -8.54 13.40
C LEU A 147 -0.08 -8.66 14.65
N LYS A 148 -1.39 -8.89 14.47
CA LYS A 148 -2.31 -9.12 15.59
C LYS A 148 -2.02 -10.43 16.33
N LYS A 149 -1.68 -11.49 15.59
CA LYS A 149 -1.45 -12.83 16.16
C LYS A 149 -0.09 -12.96 16.84
N PHE A 150 0.93 -12.25 16.34
CA PHE A 150 2.31 -12.33 16.81
C PHE A 150 2.86 -10.92 17.13
N PRO A 151 2.39 -10.28 18.20
CA PRO A 151 2.76 -8.89 18.52
C PRO A 151 4.25 -8.70 18.80
N GLU A 152 4.94 -9.74 19.27
CA GLU A 152 6.37 -9.72 19.58
C GLU A 152 7.27 -9.97 18.35
N ALA A 153 6.69 -10.41 17.23
CA ALA A 153 7.42 -10.71 16.02
C ALA A 153 7.87 -9.43 15.30
N GLN A 154 9.02 -9.52 14.64
CA GLN A 154 9.50 -8.48 13.75
C GLN A 154 9.07 -8.81 12.32
N PHE A 155 8.67 -7.79 11.57
CA PHE A 155 8.17 -7.95 10.21
C PHE A 155 9.00 -7.14 9.24
N VAL A 156 9.45 -7.79 8.18
CA VAL A 156 10.06 -7.15 7.01
C VAL A 156 9.20 -7.49 5.81
N ILE A 157 8.37 -6.54 5.38
CA ILE A 157 7.61 -6.64 4.14
C ILE A 157 8.43 -5.96 3.07
N THR A 158 8.97 -6.74 2.14
CA THR A 158 9.80 -6.25 1.03
C THR A 158 9.40 -6.94 -0.26
N GLY A 159 9.88 -6.43 -1.39
CA GLY A 159 9.53 -6.96 -2.70
C GLY A 159 10.29 -6.30 -3.84
N VAL A 160 9.84 -6.62 -5.05
CA VAL A 160 10.54 -6.31 -6.31
C VAL A 160 9.76 -5.35 -7.21
N LEU A 161 8.66 -4.78 -6.70
CA LEU A 161 7.76 -3.88 -7.42
C LEU A 161 8.35 -2.47 -7.53
N GLY A 162 9.39 -2.33 -8.35
CA GLY A 162 10.00 -1.05 -8.68
C GLY A 162 9.20 -0.24 -9.70
N PRO A 163 9.67 0.98 -10.05
CA PRO A 163 9.06 1.79 -11.09
C PRO A 163 8.87 1.01 -12.38
N LYS A 164 7.70 1.15 -13.00
CA LYS A 164 7.30 0.48 -14.27
C LYS A 164 7.14 -1.04 -14.19
N SER A 165 7.30 -1.68 -13.02
CA SER A 165 7.06 -3.13 -12.87
C SER A 165 5.64 -3.55 -13.25
N ASN A 166 4.67 -2.62 -13.20
CA ASN A 166 3.30 -2.78 -13.70
C ASN A 166 2.55 -3.98 -13.13
N ALA A 167 2.70 -4.28 -11.84
CA ALA A 167 1.89 -5.30 -11.18
C ALA A 167 0.39 -5.05 -11.46
N HIS A 168 -0.33 -6.09 -11.92
CA HIS A 168 -1.74 -6.03 -12.33
C HIS A 168 -2.02 -5.20 -13.61
N GLY A 169 -0.99 -4.79 -14.34
CA GLY A 169 -1.11 -4.00 -15.57
C GLY A 169 -0.49 -4.69 -16.78
N PRO A 170 -0.66 -4.11 -17.98
CA PRO A 170 0.02 -4.60 -19.17
C PRO A 170 1.54 -4.45 -19.03
N ASN A 171 2.28 -5.38 -19.63
CA ASN A 171 3.75 -5.44 -19.62
C ASN A 171 4.34 -5.54 -18.20
N GLU A 172 3.71 -6.30 -17.31
CA GLU A 172 4.27 -6.66 -16.00
C GLU A 172 5.64 -7.33 -16.16
N PHE A 173 6.65 -6.90 -15.39
CA PHE A 173 7.99 -7.48 -15.48
C PHE A 173 8.75 -7.51 -14.15
N LEU A 174 9.76 -8.37 -14.10
CA LEU A 174 10.70 -8.49 -12.98
C LEU A 174 12.11 -7.98 -13.37
N HIS A 175 12.62 -6.98 -12.66
CA HIS A 175 13.99 -6.52 -12.85
C HIS A 175 14.99 -7.48 -12.19
N VAL A 176 15.57 -8.41 -12.96
CA VAL A 176 16.40 -9.52 -12.44
C VAL A 176 17.57 -9.06 -11.55
N PRO A 177 18.39 -8.04 -11.91
CA PRO A 177 19.44 -7.57 -11.02
C PRO A 177 18.91 -7.05 -9.68
N PHE A 178 17.74 -6.37 -9.68
CA PHE A 178 17.13 -5.85 -8.46
C PHE A 178 16.63 -7.00 -7.58
N ALA A 179 15.97 -7.99 -8.18
CA ALA A 179 15.50 -9.18 -7.48
C ALA A 179 16.66 -9.95 -6.83
N LYS A 180 17.79 -10.12 -7.53
CA LYS A 180 18.99 -10.74 -6.96
C LYS A 180 19.50 -9.98 -5.74
N SER A 181 19.59 -8.65 -5.82
CA SER A 181 20.03 -7.83 -4.68
C SER A 181 19.07 -7.89 -3.50
N VAL A 182 17.75 -7.86 -3.73
CA VAL A 182 16.74 -8.04 -2.66
C VAL A 182 16.89 -9.42 -2.01
N THR A 183 17.06 -10.48 -2.81
CA THR A 183 17.29 -11.84 -2.31
C THR A 183 18.57 -11.92 -1.46
N THR A 184 19.65 -11.27 -1.87
CA THR A 184 20.88 -11.17 -1.07
C THR A 184 20.64 -10.49 0.28
N CYS A 185 19.88 -9.39 0.32
CA CYS A 185 19.52 -8.73 1.58
C CYS A 185 18.72 -9.67 2.51
N VAL A 186 17.74 -10.41 1.97
CA VAL A 186 16.94 -11.36 2.76
C VAL A 186 17.80 -12.50 3.28
N ALA A 187 18.65 -13.09 2.44
CA ALA A 187 19.57 -14.15 2.85
C ALA A 187 20.52 -13.69 3.96
N ARG A 188 21.07 -12.47 3.83
CA ARG A 188 21.93 -11.88 4.86
C ARG A 188 21.18 -11.63 6.16
N MET A 189 19.98 -11.07 6.10
CA MET A 189 19.12 -10.85 7.27
C MET A 189 18.84 -12.16 8.03
N ILE A 190 18.55 -13.25 7.31
CA ILE A 190 18.34 -14.58 7.91
C ILE A 190 19.62 -15.08 8.58
N ALA A 191 20.79 -14.90 7.94
CA ALA A 191 22.07 -15.28 8.51
C ALA A 191 22.40 -14.45 9.77
N ASP A 192 22.18 -13.15 9.75
CA ASP A 192 22.41 -12.26 10.91
C ASP A 192 21.45 -12.63 12.06
N HIS A 193 20.20 -13.00 11.76
CA HIS A 193 19.23 -13.45 12.76
C HIS A 193 19.72 -14.69 13.55
N PHE A 194 20.45 -15.62 12.91
CA PHE A 194 21.02 -16.79 13.58
C PHE A 194 21.97 -16.41 14.73
N HIS A 195 22.70 -15.31 14.59
CA HIS A 195 23.67 -14.87 15.59
C HIS A 195 23.04 -14.19 16.81
N VAL A 196 21.81 -13.68 16.67
CA VAL A 196 21.10 -12.95 17.73
C VAL A 196 19.93 -13.74 18.33
N THR A 197 19.56 -14.87 17.71
CA THR A 197 18.53 -15.76 18.23
C THR A 197 19.10 -16.58 19.39
N PRO A 198 18.44 -16.61 20.56
CA PRO A 198 18.80 -17.54 21.63
C PRO A 198 18.80 -18.98 21.09
N LYS A 199 19.95 -19.65 21.17
CA LYS A 199 20.04 -21.05 20.75
C LYS A 199 19.20 -21.87 21.71
N LEU A 200 18.25 -22.63 21.20
CA LEU A 200 17.51 -23.60 22.00
C LEU A 200 18.54 -24.50 22.70
N GLY A 201 18.60 -24.43 24.03
CA GLY A 201 19.44 -25.33 24.80
C GLY A 201 19.10 -26.76 24.42
N LYS A 202 20.11 -27.62 24.28
CA LYS A 202 19.87 -29.07 24.20
C LYS A 202 19.13 -29.43 25.50
N LYS A 203 17.87 -29.85 25.38
CA LYS A 203 17.21 -30.60 26.45
C LYS A 203 17.92 -31.94 26.63
#